data_AF-A0A5N1IRI2-F1
#
_entry.id   AF-A0A5N1IRI2-F1
#
_cell.length_a   1.000
_cell.length_b   1.000
_cell.length_c   1.000
_cell.angle_alpha   90.00
_cell.angle_beta   90.00
_cell.angle_gamma   90.00
#
_symmetry.space_group_name_H-M   'P 1'
#
loop_
_entity.id
_entity.type
_entity.pdbx_description
1 polymer ?
#
loop_
_entity_poly.entity_id
_entity_poly.type
_entity_poly.pdbx_seq_one_letter_code
_entity_poly.pdbx_strand_id
1 'polypeptide(L)'
;MEIYAFGSVVRGEIDEFSDVDLLILKEKGEIVKNIDKEQFSIYSYNRITELWNEGNPFSWHLFVESKCIFSTNETPFLQSIGKPNKYNNVKHDLDKFYNLFKTSRTSMLEENYSIDFDLSMIFLSIRNFASCFALGHLNKFVFSRDSALNIGSYSIEIKDQVYNQLKHSRLLATRGIGKQIPKDELKIIINELPKIEQWFWKLLNLSK
;
A
#
# COMPACT_ATOMS: atom_id res chain seq x y z
N MET A 1 24.14 -3.06 9.57
CA MET A 1 22.97 -2.21 9.27
C MET A 1 23.05 -1.68 7.85
N GLU A 2 21.91 -1.58 7.18
CA GLU A 2 21.78 -0.94 5.87
C GLU A 2 20.56 -0.01 5.86
N ILE A 3 20.64 1.05 5.05
CA ILE A 3 19.58 2.06 4.89
C ILE A 3 19.21 2.14 3.43
N TYR A 4 17.91 2.14 3.15
CA TYR A 4 17.34 2.25 1.83
C TYR A 4 16.28 3.35 1.78
N ALA A 5 16.18 4.04 0.64
CA ALA A 5 14.97 4.75 0.25
C ALA A 5 14.16 3.87 -0.70
N PHE A 6 12.84 3.96 -0.64
CA PHE A 6 11.94 3.29 -1.57
C PHE A 6 10.68 4.14 -1.77
N GLY A 7 9.72 3.65 -2.55
CA GLY A 7 8.44 4.35 -2.72
C GLY A 7 8.50 5.52 -3.71
N SER A 8 7.68 6.55 -3.47
CA SER A 8 7.45 7.65 -4.42
C SER A 8 8.72 8.41 -4.77
N VAL A 9 9.65 8.59 -3.82
CA VAL A 9 10.92 9.28 -4.03
C VAL A 9 11.82 8.57 -5.05
N VAL A 10 11.80 7.23 -5.07
CA VAL A 10 12.59 6.44 -6.03
C VAL A 10 11.91 6.39 -7.40
N ARG A 11 10.56 6.37 -7.42
CA ARG A 11 9.78 6.39 -8.67
C ARG A 11 9.72 7.76 -9.35
N GLY A 12 10.04 8.85 -8.64
CA GLY A 12 9.86 10.22 -9.12
C GLY A 12 8.40 10.71 -9.05
N GLU A 13 7.54 10.02 -8.29
CA GLU A 13 6.12 10.34 -8.11
C GLU A 13 5.87 11.21 -6.88
N ILE A 14 6.63 12.30 -6.75
CA ILE A 14 6.61 13.17 -5.56
C ILE A 14 5.56 14.27 -5.73
N ASP A 15 4.80 14.53 -4.66
CA ASP A 15 3.95 15.71 -4.50
C ASP A 15 4.13 16.34 -3.12
N GLU A 16 3.37 17.40 -2.81
CA GLU A 16 3.43 18.11 -1.53
C GLU A 16 3.08 17.25 -0.30
N PHE A 17 2.48 16.08 -0.51
CA PHE A 17 2.12 15.13 0.54
C PHE A 17 3.00 13.87 0.54
N SER A 18 4.06 13.86 -0.27
CA SER A 18 4.97 12.72 -0.34
C SER A 18 6.01 12.81 0.78
N ASP A 19 6.11 11.73 1.56
CA ASP A 19 7.22 11.56 2.51
C ASP A 19 8.29 10.68 1.86
N VAL A 20 9.48 10.67 2.47
CA VAL A 20 10.55 9.74 2.08
C VAL A 20 10.35 8.43 2.84
N ASP A 21 9.95 7.37 2.12
CA ASP A 21 9.86 6.04 2.71
C ASP A 21 11.28 5.49 2.91
N LEU A 22 11.69 5.35 4.18
CA LEU A 22 13.00 4.84 4.55
C LEU A 22 12.88 3.44 5.17
N LEU A 23 13.83 2.58 4.84
CA LEU A 23 13.95 1.22 5.35
C LEU A 23 15.31 1.04 6.01
N ILE A 24 15.30 0.50 7.22
CA ILE A 24 16.50 0.00 7.90
C ILE A 24 16.46 -1.52 7.94
N LEU A 25 17.52 -2.13 7.42
CA LEU A 25 17.80 -3.56 7.58
C LEU A 25 18.92 -3.77 8.57
N LYS A 26 18.70 -4.68 9.52
CA LYS A 26 19.63 -4.90 10.63
C LYS A 26 19.57 -6.33 11.14
N GLU A 27 20.51 -6.70 11.99
CA GLU A 27 20.44 -7.97 12.69
C GLU A 27 19.34 -7.98 13.76
N LYS A 28 18.84 -9.17 14.07
CA LYS A 28 17.91 -9.35 15.19
C LYS A 28 18.65 -9.00 16.50
N GLY A 29 18.08 -8.10 17.30
CA GLY A 29 18.70 -7.61 18.54
C GLY A 29 19.69 -6.44 18.36
N GLU A 30 20.09 -6.09 17.14
CA GLU A 30 20.92 -4.90 16.89
C GLU A 30 20.16 -3.62 17.30
N ILE A 31 20.76 -2.80 18.16
CA ILE A 31 20.16 -1.54 18.64
C ILE A 31 20.61 -0.42 17.72
N VAL A 32 19.67 0.17 16.98
CA VAL A 32 19.92 1.40 16.23
C VAL A 32 19.67 2.59 17.15
N LYS A 33 20.74 3.25 17.57
CA LYS A 33 20.69 4.42 18.45
C LYS A 33 20.53 5.69 17.62
N ASN A 34 19.95 6.74 18.21
CA ASN A 34 19.87 8.09 17.64
C ASN A 34 19.12 8.18 16.29
N ILE A 35 18.17 7.28 16.04
CA ILE A 35 17.23 7.39 14.93
C ILE A 35 15.82 7.62 15.47
N ASP A 36 15.06 8.44 14.76
CA ASP A 36 13.62 8.52 14.95
C ASP A 36 12.98 7.30 14.28
N LYS A 37 12.49 6.35 15.08
CA LYS A 37 11.94 5.08 14.56
C LYS A 37 10.64 5.28 13.79
N GLU A 38 9.96 6.42 13.94
CA GLU A 38 8.73 6.70 13.20
C GLU A 38 9.02 7.02 11.73
N GLN A 39 10.24 7.44 11.40
CA GLN A 39 10.67 7.74 10.03
C GLN A 39 11.10 6.50 9.24
N PHE A 40 11.31 5.36 9.91
CA PHE A 40 11.87 4.16 9.29
C PHE A 40 10.95 2.95 9.44
N SER A 41 10.75 2.25 8.34
CA SER A 41 10.39 0.83 8.36
C SER A 41 11.62 0.04 8.83
N ILE A 42 11.55 -0.62 9.98
CA ILE A 42 12.70 -1.36 10.54
C ILE A 42 12.43 -2.86 10.47
N TYR A 43 13.27 -3.58 9.70
CA TYR A 43 13.16 -5.02 9.53
C TYR A 43 14.49 -5.73 9.84
N SER A 44 14.39 -6.98 10.31
CA SER A 44 15.55 -7.85 10.36
C SER A 44 15.83 -8.45 8.99
N TYR A 45 17.09 -8.75 8.70
CA TYR A 45 17.44 -9.48 7.47
C TYR A 45 16.66 -10.79 7.33
N ASN A 46 16.54 -11.56 8.43
CA ASN A 46 15.75 -12.80 8.42
C ASN A 46 14.28 -12.56 8.03
N ARG A 47 13.65 -11.49 8.56
CA ARG A 47 12.26 -11.17 8.19
C ARG A 47 12.16 -10.79 6.71
N ILE A 48 13.12 -10.04 6.16
CA ILE A 48 13.15 -9.75 4.73
C ILE A 48 13.29 -11.03 3.90
N THR A 49 14.18 -11.95 4.31
CA THR A 49 14.34 -13.25 3.64
C THR A 49 13.03 -14.04 3.60
N GLU A 50 12.27 -14.06 4.71
CA GLU A 50 10.93 -14.68 4.74
C GLU A 50 9.99 -14.02 3.72
N LEU A 51 9.92 -12.69 3.67
CA LEU A 51 9.08 -11.96 2.71
C LEU A 51 9.54 -12.17 1.25
N TRP A 52 10.84 -12.34 1.03
CA TRP A 52 11.43 -12.72 -0.28
C TRP A 52 10.98 -14.11 -0.70
N ASN A 53 11.00 -15.07 0.24
CA ASN A 53 10.58 -16.45 0.00
C ASN A 53 9.07 -16.56 -0.25
N GLU A 54 8.26 -15.74 0.43
CA GLU A 54 6.82 -15.59 0.19
C GLU A 54 6.53 -14.96 -1.19
N GLY A 55 7.43 -14.10 -1.66
CA GLY A 55 7.23 -13.33 -2.89
C GLY A 55 6.07 -12.35 -2.80
N ASN A 56 5.77 -11.83 -1.61
CA ASN A 56 4.61 -10.96 -1.40
C ASN A 56 4.79 -9.58 -2.08
N PRO A 57 3.72 -8.76 -2.18
CA PRO A 57 3.80 -7.46 -2.84
C PRO A 57 4.86 -6.52 -2.26
N PHE A 58 5.15 -6.59 -0.96
CA PHE A 58 6.15 -5.74 -0.34
C PHE A 58 7.59 -6.13 -0.72
N SER A 59 7.92 -7.42 -0.83
CA SER A 59 9.24 -7.83 -1.30
C SER A 59 9.47 -7.46 -2.77
N TRP A 60 8.46 -7.59 -3.62
CA TRP A 60 8.52 -7.11 -5.00
C TRP A 60 8.63 -5.58 -5.09
N HIS A 61 7.92 -4.86 -4.22
CA HIS A 61 8.03 -3.41 -4.12
C HIS A 61 9.46 -2.99 -3.80
N LEU A 62 10.07 -3.59 -2.77
CA LEU A 62 11.47 -3.33 -2.41
C LEU A 62 12.45 -3.72 -3.51
N PHE A 63 12.27 -4.88 -4.15
CA PHE A 63 13.16 -5.35 -5.21
C PHE A 63 13.19 -4.40 -6.42
N VAL A 64 12.02 -3.90 -6.83
CA VAL A 64 11.90 -3.07 -8.03
C VAL A 64 12.25 -1.60 -7.74
N GLU A 65 11.92 -1.09 -6.55
CA GLU A 65 11.85 0.35 -6.30
C GLU A 65 12.62 0.81 -5.06
N SER A 66 13.54 0.00 -4.52
CA SER A 66 14.46 0.46 -3.48
C SER A 66 15.81 0.92 -4.04
N LYS A 67 16.42 1.89 -3.36
CA LYS A 67 17.80 2.33 -3.58
C LYS A 67 18.54 2.29 -2.25
N CYS A 68 19.68 1.62 -2.24
CA CYS A 68 20.56 1.62 -1.08
C CYS A 68 21.17 3.01 -0.92
N ILE A 69 20.98 3.61 0.26
CA ILE A 69 21.62 4.87 0.67
C ILE A 69 22.93 4.55 1.39
N PHE A 70 22.92 3.53 2.25
CA PHE A 70 24.05 3.13 3.06
C PHE A 70 24.08 1.62 3.26
N SER A 71 25.26 1.02 3.11
CA SER A 71 25.53 -0.34 3.56
C SER A 71 26.96 -0.41 4.11
N THR A 72 27.16 -1.25 5.13
CA THR A 72 28.49 -1.61 5.63
C THR A 72 29.16 -2.69 4.78
N ASN A 73 28.42 -3.31 3.87
CA ASN A 73 28.90 -4.38 3.00
C ASN A 73 29.22 -3.81 1.61
N GLU A 74 30.16 -4.43 0.90
CA GLU A 74 30.47 -4.06 -0.50
C GLU A 74 29.26 -4.23 -1.42
N THR A 75 28.46 -5.28 -1.19
CA THR A 75 27.19 -5.53 -1.88
C THR A 75 26.04 -5.39 -0.87
N PRO A 76 25.09 -4.46 -1.08
CA PRO A 76 23.90 -4.34 -0.25
C PRO A 76 23.08 -5.64 -0.19
N PHE A 77 22.47 -5.92 0.96
CA PHE A 77 21.73 -7.16 1.22
C PHE A 77 20.62 -7.43 0.20
N LEU A 78 19.81 -6.44 -0.16
CA LEU A 78 18.72 -6.64 -1.13
C LEU A 78 19.25 -7.01 -2.53
N GLN A 79 20.46 -6.55 -2.87
CA GLN A 79 21.13 -6.93 -4.11
C GLN A 79 21.71 -8.35 -4.03
N SER A 80 22.22 -8.76 -2.87
CA SER A 80 22.87 -10.07 -2.70
C SER A 80 21.89 -11.25 -2.71
N ILE A 81 20.65 -11.05 -2.25
CA ILE A 81 19.61 -12.09 -2.23
C ILE A 81 18.83 -12.22 -3.56
N GLY A 82 19.09 -11.35 -4.54
CA GLY A 82 18.46 -11.38 -5.86
C GLY A 82 16.95 -11.07 -5.83
N LYS A 83 16.20 -11.68 -6.75
CA LYS A 83 14.76 -11.40 -6.92
C LYS A 83 13.89 -12.18 -5.92
N PRO A 84 12.75 -11.64 -5.46
CA PRO A 84 11.77 -12.38 -4.67
C PRO A 84 11.21 -13.59 -5.43
N ASN A 85 10.68 -14.56 -4.68
CA ASN A 85 9.95 -15.68 -5.24
C ASN A 85 8.65 -15.23 -5.93
N LYS A 86 8.07 -16.14 -6.72
CA LYS A 86 6.78 -15.89 -7.35
C LYS A 86 5.70 -15.66 -6.29
N TYR A 87 4.93 -14.59 -6.46
CA TYR A 87 3.77 -14.30 -5.62
C TYR A 87 2.65 -15.32 -5.84
N ASN A 88 2.40 -16.18 -4.85
CA ASN A 88 1.40 -17.25 -4.95
C ASN A 88 0.16 -17.01 -4.07
N ASN A 89 0.21 -16.04 -3.15
CA ASN A 89 -0.86 -15.81 -2.17
C ASN A 89 -1.95 -14.82 -2.65
N VAL A 90 -2.05 -14.62 -3.97
CA VAL A 90 -2.88 -13.59 -4.60
C VAL A 90 -4.32 -13.63 -4.09
N LYS A 91 -4.98 -14.78 -4.19
CA LYS A 91 -6.39 -14.94 -3.83
C LYS A 91 -6.67 -14.57 -2.36
N HIS A 92 -5.85 -15.08 -1.45
CA HIS A 92 -5.98 -14.80 -0.02
C HIS A 92 -5.86 -13.30 0.27
N ASP A 93 -4.90 -12.62 -0.35
CA ASP A 93 -4.69 -11.19 -0.10
C ASP A 93 -5.78 -10.33 -0.76
N LEU A 94 -6.28 -10.73 -1.93
CA LEU A 94 -7.45 -10.08 -2.54
C LEU A 94 -8.69 -10.22 -1.64
N ASP A 95 -8.97 -11.42 -1.13
CA ASP A 95 -10.07 -11.67 -0.19
C ASP A 95 -9.90 -10.85 1.09
N LYS A 96 -8.67 -10.75 1.62
CA LYS A 96 -8.34 -9.93 2.80
C LYS A 96 -8.66 -8.46 2.57
N PHE A 97 -8.22 -7.87 1.46
CA PHE A 97 -8.48 -6.44 1.18
C PHE A 97 -9.94 -6.18 0.86
N TYR A 98 -10.63 -7.10 0.19
CA TYR A 98 -12.07 -6.98 0.01
C TYR A 98 -12.84 -7.06 1.34
N ASN A 99 -12.42 -7.91 2.26
CA ASN A 99 -13.00 -7.95 3.61
C ASN A 99 -12.74 -6.66 4.39
N LEU A 100 -11.53 -6.08 4.30
CA LEU A 100 -11.24 -4.77 4.90
C LEU A 100 -12.18 -3.69 4.35
N PHE A 101 -12.38 -3.64 3.03
CA PHE A 101 -13.34 -2.74 2.41
C PHE A 101 -14.76 -2.91 2.99
N LYS A 102 -15.27 -4.14 3.05
CA LYS A 102 -16.61 -4.41 3.59
C LYS A 102 -16.75 -3.96 5.04
N THR A 103 -15.79 -4.32 5.90
CA THR A 103 -15.83 -3.96 7.32
C THR A 103 -15.84 -2.45 7.52
N SER A 104 -14.95 -1.73 6.83
CA SER A 104 -14.92 -0.26 6.91
C SER A 104 -16.15 0.40 6.31
N ARG A 105 -16.71 -0.16 5.22
CA ARG A 105 -17.99 0.31 4.67
C ARG A 105 -19.11 0.17 5.68
N THR A 106 -19.25 -1.00 6.31
CA THR A 106 -20.29 -1.27 7.30
C THR A 106 -20.14 -0.34 8.51
N SER A 107 -18.93 -0.20 9.07
CA SER A 107 -18.70 0.70 10.22
C SER A 107 -19.05 2.15 9.88
N MET A 108 -18.66 2.62 8.68
CA MET A 108 -18.98 3.97 8.23
C MET A 108 -20.49 4.22 8.08
N LEU A 109 -21.24 3.24 7.56
CA LEU A 109 -22.67 3.40 7.28
C LEU A 109 -23.56 3.18 8.50
N GLU A 110 -23.16 2.28 9.42
CA GLU A 110 -24.01 1.82 10.52
C GLU A 110 -23.58 2.37 11.89
N GLU A 111 -22.28 2.55 12.12
CA GLU A 111 -21.73 2.85 13.45
C GLU A 111 -21.25 4.29 13.59
N ASN A 112 -20.73 4.88 12.50
CA ASN A 112 -20.40 6.30 12.38
C ASN A 112 -19.45 6.85 13.48
N TYR A 113 -18.59 6.00 14.06
CA TYR A 113 -17.67 6.41 15.13
C TYR A 113 -16.45 7.19 14.61
N SER A 114 -15.89 6.80 13.46
CA SER A 114 -14.67 7.40 12.90
C SER A 114 -14.65 7.37 11.37
N ILE A 115 -15.49 8.19 10.75
CA ILE A 115 -15.67 8.25 9.28
C ILE A 115 -14.34 8.40 8.54
N ASP A 116 -13.48 9.34 8.96
CA ASP A 116 -12.20 9.58 8.27
C ASP A 116 -11.26 8.36 8.36
N PHE A 117 -11.31 7.61 9.47
CA PHE A 117 -10.57 6.36 9.60
C PHE A 117 -11.13 5.27 8.67
N ASP A 118 -12.45 5.13 8.60
CA ASP A 118 -13.08 4.16 7.70
C ASP A 118 -12.79 4.46 6.23
N LEU A 119 -12.87 5.74 5.84
CA LEU A 119 -12.50 6.19 4.49
C LEU A 119 -11.01 5.93 4.18
N SER A 120 -10.13 6.15 5.17
CA SER A 120 -8.71 5.79 5.09
C SER A 120 -8.50 4.29 4.88
N MET A 121 -9.28 3.44 5.55
CA MET A 121 -9.22 1.98 5.38
C MET A 121 -9.81 1.52 4.03
N ILE A 122 -10.88 2.17 3.55
CA ILE A 122 -11.41 1.96 2.21
C ILE A 122 -10.33 2.29 1.17
N PHE A 123 -9.65 3.44 1.28
CA PHE A 123 -8.54 3.78 0.38
C PHE A 123 -7.41 2.74 0.43
N LEU A 124 -6.99 2.34 1.63
CA LEU A 124 -5.95 1.34 1.83
C LEU A 124 -6.32 0.00 1.16
N SER A 125 -7.57 -0.42 1.31
CA SER A 125 -8.08 -1.65 0.69
C SER A 125 -8.04 -1.58 -0.83
N ILE A 126 -8.52 -0.50 -1.44
CA ILE A 126 -8.57 -0.31 -2.89
C ILE A 126 -7.16 -0.35 -3.49
N ARG A 127 -6.24 0.45 -2.92
CA ARG A 127 -4.86 0.54 -3.41
C ARG A 127 -4.13 -0.79 -3.31
N ASN A 128 -4.17 -1.42 -2.13
CA ASN A 128 -3.41 -2.66 -1.93
C ASN A 128 -4.02 -3.83 -2.71
N PHE A 129 -5.35 -3.89 -2.85
CA PHE A 129 -6.00 -4.86 -3.71
C PHE A 129 -5.54 -4.74 -5.16
N ALA A 130 -5.50 -3.52 -5.70
CA ALA A 130 -5.02 -3.27 -7.05
C ALA A 130 -3.55 -3.70 -7.24
N SER A 131 -2.67 -3.40 -6.28
CA SER A 131 -1.26 -3.83 -6.33
C SER A 131 -1.12 -5.36 -6.28
N CYS A 132 -1.90 -6.04 -5.45
CA CYS A 132 -1.91 -7.51 -5.39
C CYS A 132 -2.41 -8.13 -6.70
N PHE A 133 -3.50 -7.58 -7.26
CA PHE A 133 -4.05 -8.04 -8.54
C PHE A 133 -3.07 -7.80 -9.69
N ALA A 134 -2.45 -6.62 -9.76
CA ALA A 134 -1.45 -6.29 -10.77
C ALA A 134 -0.26 -7.26 -10.73
N LEU A 135 0.29 -7.51 -9.54
CA LEU A 135 1.44 -8.40 -9.38
C LEU A 135 1.05 -9.86 -9.67
N GLY A 136 -0.04 -10.33 -9.06
CA GLY A 136 -0.42 -11.74 -9.06
C GLY A 136 -1.10 -12.23 -10.33
N HIS A 137 -1.88 -11.37 -10.98
CA HIS A 137 -2.68 -11.73 -12.16
C HIS A 137 -2.12 -11.13 -13.46
N LEU A 138 -1.66 -9.87 -13.40
CA LEU A 138 -1.16 -9.16 -14.59
C LEU A 138 0.35 -9.26 -14.78
N ASN A 139 1.07 -9.79 -13.78
CA ASN A 139 2.53 -9.80 -13.72
C ASN A 139 3.14 -8.39 -13.94
N LYS A 140 2.51 -7.38 -13.33
CA LYS A 140 2.92 -5.97 -13.40
C LYS A 140 3.27 -5.43 -12.01
N PHE A 141 4.32 -4.61 -11.94
CA PHE A 141 4.74 -3.93 -10.72
C PHE A 141 4.04 -2.57 -10.61
N VAL A 142 2.92 -2.53 -9.88
CA VAL A 142 2.12 -1.30 -9.69
C VAL A 142 1.94 -1.06 -8.18
N PHE A 143 2.84 -0.26 -7.61
CA PHE A 143 2.89 0.01 -6.15
C PHE A 143 2.65 1.47 -5.78
N SER A 144 2.23 2.30 -6.74
CA SER A 144 1.89 3.71 -6.48
C SER A 144 0.63 3.83 -5.60
N ARG A 145 0.45 4.99 -4.98
CA ARG A 145 -0.77 5.31 -4.23
C ARG A 145 -2.02 5.32 -5.11
N ASP A 146 -1.85 5.57 -6.39
CA ASP A 146 -2.89 5.60 -7.40
C ASP A 146 -2.96 4.25 -8.16
N SER A 147 -2.48 3.15 -7.56
CA SER A 147 -2.39 1.84 -8.21
C SER A 147 -3.71 1.38 -8.83
N ALA A 148 -4.83 1.60 -8.15
CA ALA A 148 -6.15 1.21 -8.63
C ALA A 148 -6.59 1.96 -9.90
N LEU A 149 -6.03 3.14 -10.17
CA LEU A 149 -6.27 3.89 -11.41
C LEU A 149 -5.32 3.46 -12.54
N ASN A 150 -4.28 2.67 -12.24
CA ASN A 150 -3.14 2.41 -13.12
C ASN A 150 -2.95 0.92 -13.45
N ILE A 151 -4.02 0.11 -13.39
CA ILE A 151 -3.99 -1.32 -13.76
C ILE A 151 -4.65 -1.61 -15.12
N GLY A 152 -4.70 -0.60 -16.00
CA GLY A 152 -5.18 -0.72 -17.38
C GLY A 152 -6.70 -0.90 -17.47
N SER A 153 -7.16 -1.88 -18.25
CA SER A 153 -8.60 -2.21 -18.42
C SER A 153 -9.28 -2.73 -17.14
N TYR A 154 -8.51 -2.94 -16.08
CA TYR A 154 -8.99 -3.35 -14.76
C TYR A 154 -9.05 -2.19 -13.77
N SER A 155 -8.74 -0.97 -14.19
CA SER A 155 -8.71 0.18 -13.29
C SER A 155 -10.09 0.48 -12.73
N ILE A 156 -10.11 1.05 -11.54
CA ILE A 156 -11.35 1.46 -10.88
C ILE A 156 -11.96 2.66 -11.61
N GLU A 157 -13.25 2.59 -11.89
CA GLU A 157 -13.99 3.63 -12.60
C GLU A 157 -14.93 4.36 -11.63
N ILE A 158 -14.35 5.25 -10.83
CA ILE A 158 -15.09 6.16 -9.94
C ILE A 158 -14.70 7.60 -10.24
N LYS A 159 -15.47 8.57 -9.73
CA LYS A 159 -15.14 9.98 -9.90
C LYS A 159 -13.78 10.30 -9.26
N ASP A 160 -12.94 11.07 -9.96
CA ASP A 160 -11.63 11.51 -9.48
C ASP A 160 -11.71 12.20 -8.10
N GLN A 161 -12.76 13.02 -7.90
CA GLN A 161 -13.02 13.66 -6.62
C GLN A 161 -13.15 12.63 -5.48
N VAL A 162 -13.87 11.53 -5.68
CA VAL A 162 -14.05 10.48 -4.66
C VAL A 162 -12.73 9.78 -4.38
N TYR A 163 -11.97 9.45 -5.43
CA TYR A 163 -10.66 8.82 -5.25
C TYR A 163 -9.70 9.72 -4.47
N ASN A 164 -9.66 11.02 -4.80
CA ASN A 164 -8.83 11.99 -4.11
C ASN A 164 -9.27 12.21 -2.66
N GLN A 165 -10.57 12.24 -2.37
CA GLN A 165 -11.09 12.33 -1.01
C GLN A 165 -10.66 11.12 -0.16
N LEU A 166 -10.80 9.90 -0.69
CA LEU A 166 -10.33 8.68 -0.02
C LEU A 166 -8.82 8.73 0.26
N LYS A 167 -8.03 9.20 -0.72
CA LYS A 167 -6.58 9.43 -0.56
C LYS A 167 -6.28 10.47 0.53
N HIS A 168 -7.02 11.57 0.61
CA HIS A 168 -6.87 12.58 1.64
C HIS A 168 -7.25 12.07 3.03
N SER A 169 -8.33 11.29 3.17
CA SER A 169 -8.67 10.64 4.44
C SER A 169 -7.53 9.76 4.95
N ARG A 170 -6.78 9.11 4.06
CA ARG A 170 -5.58 8.36 4.43
C ARG A 170 -4.49 9.25 5.02
N LEU A 171 -4.22 10.39 4.41
CA LEU A 171 -3.24 11.37 4.92
C LEU A 171 -3.67 11.91 6.29
N LEU A 172 -4.95 12.27 6.44
CA LEU A 172 -5.49 12.76 7.70
C LEU A 172 -5.35 11.71 8.81
N ALA A 173 -5.75 10.47 8.55
CA ALA A 173 -5.74 9.39 9.54
C ALA A 173 -4.33 8.91 9.93
N THR A 174 -3.32 9.13 9.07
CA THR A 174 -1.94 8.64 9.34
C THR A 174 -0.97 9.74 9.76
N ARG A 175 -1.20 10.97 9.31
CA ARG A 175 -0.27 12.10 9.49
C ARG A 175 -0.93 13.31 10.13
N GLY A 176 -2.24 13.28 10.37
CA GLY A 176 -2.99 14.44 10.87
C GLY A 176 -3.06 15.61 9.88
N ILE A 177 -2.78 15.36 8.59
CA ILE A 177 -2.75 16.40 7.54
C ILE A 177 -4.08 16.40 6.79
N GLY A 178 -4.74 17.55 6.76
CA GLY A 178 -5.99 17.76 6.02
C GLY A 178 -7.15 18.17 6.93
N LYS A 179 -8.37 18.08 6.40
CA LYS A 179 -9.61 18.36 7.12
C LYS A 179 -10.56 17.18 6.98
N GLN A 180 -11.44 17.04 7.97
CA GLN A 180 -12.51 16.05 7.94
C GLN A 180 -13.40 16.25 6.70
N ILE A 181 -13.92 15.15 6.17
CA ILE A 181 -14.77 15.19 4.98
C ILE A 181 -16.11 15.89 5.31
N PRO A 182 -16.50 16.95 4.58
CA PRO A 182 -17.81 17.58 4.72
C PRO A 182 -18.95 16.61 4.42
N LYS A 183 -20.11 16.78 5.09
CA LYS A 183 -21.28 15.90 4.92
C LYS A 183 -21.75 15.77 3.46
N ASP A 184 -21.69 16.83 2.68
CA ASP A 184 -22.13 16.79 1.29
C ASP A 184 -21.15 16.03 0.39
N GLU A 185 -19.86 16.10 0.69
CA GLU A 185 -18.83 15.29 0.04
C GLU A 185 -18.94 13.81 0.42
N LEU A 186 -19.22 13.53 1.69
CA LEU A 186 -19.45 12.17 2.17
C LEU A 186 -20.61 11.48 1.43
N LYS A 187 -21.71 12.20 1.14
CA LYS A 187 -22.82 11.66 0.32
C LYS A 187 -22.34 11.24 -1.07
N ILE A 188 -21.44 12.00 -1.69
CA ILE A 188 -20.89 11.66 -3.01
C ILE A 188 -20.08 10.37 -2.93
N ILE A 189 -19.26 10.21 -1.89
CA ILE A 189 -18.49 8.98 -1.65
C ILE A 189 -19.43 7.79 -1.45
N ILE A 190 -20.44 7.94 -0.59
CA ILE A 190 -21.43 6.88 -0.30
C ILE A 190 -22.10 6.40 -1.59
N ASN A 191 -22.45 7.31 -2.49
CA ASN A 191 -23.07 6.98 -3.78
C ASN A 191 -22.14 6.23 -4.75
N GLU A 192 -20.82 6.30 -4.57
CA GLU A 192 -19.83 5.57 -5.40
C GLU A 192 -19.44 4.22 -4.79
N LEU A 193 -19.72 3.95 -3.50
CA LEU A 193 -19.39 2.68 -2.84
C LEU A 193 -19.88 1.44 -3.59
N PRO A 194 -21.10 1.39 -4.16
CA PRO A 194 -21.54 0.23 -4.92
C PRO A 194 -20.66 -0.06 -6.14
N LYS A 195 -20.13 0.96 -6.81
CA LYS A 195 -19.20 0.79 -7.93
C LYS A 195 -17.86 0.25 -7.48
N ILE A 196 -17.36 0.75 -6.34
CA ILE A 196 -16.13 0.24 -5.71
C ILE A 196 -16.32 -1.25 -5.36
N GLU A 197 -17.43 -1.62 -4.74
CA GLU A 197 -17.76 -3.00 -4.41
C GLU A 197 -17.84 -3.88 -5.67
N GLN A 198 -18.53 -3.41 -6.71
CA GLN A 198 -18.63 -4.12 -7.99
C GLN A 198 -17.24 -4.34 -8.62
N TRP A 199 -16.35 -3.36 -8.52
CA TRP A 199 -14.96 -3.48 -8.99
C TRP A 199 -14.20 -4.58 -8.24
N PHE A 200 -14.28 -4.62 -6.90
CA PHE A 200 -13.70 -5.71 -6.11
C PHE A 200 -14.22 -7.08 -6.56
N TRP A 201 -15.55 -7.23 -6.68
CA TRP A 201 -16.18 -8.49 -7.12
C TRP A 201 -15.74 -8.94 -8.51
N LYS A 202 -15.69 -8.01 -9.47
CA LYS A 202 -15.25 -8.30 -10.84
C LYS A 202 -13.85 -8.89 -10.84
N LEU A 203 -12.91 -8.27 -10.13
CA LEU A 203 -11.51 -8.71 -10.12
C LEU A 203 -11.29 -9.99 -9.29
N LEU A 204 -12.03 -10.16 -8.19
CA LEU A 204 -12.02 -11.41 -7.42
C LEU A 204 -12.46 -12.60 -8.27
N ASN A 205 -13.50 -12.45 -9.08
CA ASN A 205 -14.00 -13.52 -9.94
C ASN A 205 -13.04 -13.89 -11.08
N LEU A 206 -12.17 -12.98 -11.50
CA LEU A 206 -11.08 -13.27 -12.46
C LEU A 206 -9.89 -13.97 -11.82
N SER A 207 -9.79 -13.90 -10.49
CA SER A 207 -8.69 -14.47 -9.70
C SER A 207 -9.06 -15.82 -9.06
N LYS A 208 -10.22 -16.39 -9.42
CA LYS A 208 -10.67 -17.73 -9.04
C LYS A 208 -10.08 -18.79 -9.95
#